data_AF-A0A954W8Y2-F1
#
_entry.id   AF-A0A954W8Y2-F1
#
_cell.length_a   1.000
_cell.length_b   1.000
_cell.length_c   1.000
_cell.angle_alpha   90.00
_cell.angle_beta   90.00
_cell.angle_gamma   90.00
#
_symmetry.space_group_name_H-M   'P 1'
#
loop_
_entity.id
_entity.type
_entity.pdbx_description
1 polymer ?
#
loop_
_entity_poly.entity_id
_entity_poly.type
_entity_poly.pdbx_seq_one_letter_code
_entity_poly.pdbx_strand_id
1 'polypeptide(L)' 'AIGTTDELGKTILDSPVSIPDFHATIYAAMGIDPSKELYDGDRPVPITDRGTPVRQAFA' A
#
# COMPACT_ATOMS: atom_id res chain seq x y z
N ALA A 1 -4.76 8.13 13.49
CA ALA A 1 -5.37 6.83 13.13
C ALA A 1 -6.28 7.07 11.93
N ILE A 2 -6.31 6.14 10.96
CA ILE A 2 -7.15 6.24 9.75
C ILE A 2 -8.15 5.08 9.72
N GLY A 3 -9.36 5.33 9.20
CA GLY A 3 -10.41 4.33 9.05
C GLY A 3 -11.07 3.86 10.36
N THR A 4 -12.07 3.00 10.20
CA THR A 4 -12.81 2.38 11.32
C THR A 4 -13.32 1.01 10.89
N THR A 5 -13.24 0.02 11.79
CA THR A 5 -13.87 -1.29 11.65
C THR A 5 -15.05 -1.43 12.60
N ASP A 6 -15.90 -2.43 12.38
CA ASP A 6 -16.94 -2.80 13.35
C ASP A 6 -16.33 -3.22 14.71
N GLU A 7 -17.19 -3.39 15.72
CA GLU A 7 -16.80 -3.73 17.09
C GLU A 7 -16.01 -5.06 17.18
N LEU A 8 -16.18 -5.94 16.20
CA LEU A 8 -15.52 -7.24 16.13
C LEU A 8 -14.26 -7.23 15.25
N GLY A 9 -13.96 -6.11 14.58
CA GLY A 9 -12.84 -5.98 13.64
C GLY A 9 -13.00 -6.79 12.35
N LYS A 10 -14.23 -7.15 11.95
CA LYS A 10 -14.48 -8.04 10.79
C LYS A 10 -14.90 -7.31 9.54
N THR A 11 -15.58 -6.17 9.70
CA THR A 11 -16.09 -5.36 8.60
C THR A 11 -15.42 -4.00 8.61
N ILE A 12 -14.96 -3.56 7.44
CA ILE A 12 -14.46 -2.20 7.24
C ILE A 12 -15.67 -1.27 7.11
N LEU A 13 -15.78 -0.28 8.01
CA LEU A 13 -16.87 0.71 7.98
C LEU A 13 -16.45 1.98 7.25
N ASP A 14 -15.17 2.35 7.34
CA ASP A 14 -14.63 3.55 6.73
C ASP A 14 -13.17 3.38 6.26
N SER A 15 -12.80 4.12 5.21
CA SER A 15 -11.46 4.19 4.62
C SER A 15 -10.86 2.81 4.30
N PRO A 16 -11.47 2.02 3.40
CA PRO A 16 -10.94 0.72 3.02
C PRO A 16 -9.55 0.85 2.38
N VAL A 17 -8.64 -0.04 2.78
CA VAL A 17 -7.30 -0.12 2.24
C VAL A 17 -7.12 -1.49 1.61
N SER A 18 -6.76 -1.50 0.32
CA SER A 18 -6.43 -2.74 -0.39
C SER A 18 -5.04 -3.25 0.01
N ILE A 19 -4.76 -4.54 -0.18
CA ILE A 19 -3.42 -5.10 0.07
C ILE A 19 -2.36 -4.42 -0.83
N PRO A 20 -2.59 -4.18 -2.14
CA PRO A 20 -1.66 -3.43 -2.96
C PRO A 20 -1.35 -2.02 -2.41
N ASP A 21 -2.36 -1.27 -1.99
CA ASP A 21 -2.19 0.08 -1.47
C ASP A 21 -1.44 0.07 -0.13
N PHE A 22 -1.76 -0.90 0.74
CA PHE A 22 -1.04 -1.09 2.00
C PHE A 22 0.44 -1.39 1.77
N HIS A 23 0.75 -2.30 0.85
CA HIS A 23 2.13 -2.64 0.49
C HIS A 23 2.89 -1.44 -0.09
N ALA A 24 2.26 -0.68 -1.00
CA ALA A 24 2.83 0.56 -1.54
C ALA A 24 3.08 1.63 -0.45
N THR A 25 2.20 1.69 0.55
CA THR A 25 2.35 2.60 1.71
C THR A 25 3.60 2.29 2.51
N ILE A 26 3.93 1.01 2.73
CA ILE A 26 5.16 0.61 3.45
C ILE A 26 6.41 1.10 2.70
N TYR A 27 6.47 0.91 1.38
CA TYR A 27 7.59 1.39 0.56
C TYR A 27 7.72 2.93 0.61
N ALA A 28 6.60 3.65 0.48
CA ALA A 28 6.59 5.09 0.57
C ALA A 28 7.04 5.59 1.96
N ALA A 29 6.65 4.91 3.05
CA ALA A 29 7.08 5.22 4.42
C ALA A 29 8.61 5.12 4.59
N MET A 30 9.24 4.20 3.85
CA MET A 30 10.69 4.01 3.82
C MET A 30 11.41 4.97 2.85
N GLY A 31 10.67 5.86 2.17
CA GLY A 31 11.22 6.76 1.14
C GLY A 31 11.57 6.07 -0.18
N ILE A 32 11.03 4.86 -0.43
CA ILE A 32 11.24 4.11 -1.66
C ILE A 32 10.06 4.37 -2.60
N ASP A 33 10.34 4.64 -3.87
CA ASP A 33 9.30 4.75 -4.90
C ASP A 33 8.61 3.39 -5.11
N PRO A 34 7.31 3.24 -4.77
CA PRO A 34 6.59 1.97 -4.91
C PRO A 34 6.35 1.56 -6.37
N SER A 35 6.53 2.48 -7.33
CA SER A 35 6.42 2.21 -8.77
C SER A 35 7.70 1.64 -9.40
N LYS A 36 8.78 1.55 -8.61
CA LYS A 36 10.07 1.02 -9.08
C LYS A 36 9.93 -0.45 -9.50
N GLU A 37 10.61 -0.77 -10.59
CA GLU A 37 10.73 -2.13 -11.11
C GLU A 37 12.17 -2.63 -10.91
N LEU A 38 12.30 -3.91 -10.54
CA LEU A 38 13.56 -4.64 -10.60
C LEU A 38 13.65 -5.37 -11.94
N TYR A 39 14.86 -5.71 -12.36
CA TYR A 39 15.09 -6.32 -13.67
C TYR A 39 15.82 -7.65 -13.52
N ASP A 40 15.27 -8.69 -14.16
CA ASP A 40 15.95 -9.96 -14.44
C ASP A 40 16.13 -10.07 -15.95
N GLY A 41 17.27 -9.57 -16.44
CA GLY A 41 17.47 -9.26 -17.86
C GLY A 41 16.49 -8.18 -18.34
N ASP A 42 15.78 -8.46 -19.44
CA ASP A 42 14.78 -7.54 -20.03
C ASP A 42 13.40 -7.65 -19.37
N ARG A 43 13.21 -8.54 -18.38
CA ARG A 43 11.93 -8.72 -17.69
C ARG A 43 11.80 -7.74 -16.51
N PRO A 44 10.89 -6.74 -16.58
CA PRO A 44 10.58 -5.93 -15.41
C PRO A 44 9.74 -6.72 -14.40
N VAL A 45 10.09 -6.58 -13.12
CA VAL A 45 9.38 -7.14 -11.98
C VAL A 45 9.02 -5.98 -11.04
N PRO A 46 7.75 -5.58 -10.95
CA PRO A 46 7.34 -4.53 -10.04
C PRO A 46 7.56 -4.98 -8.59
N ILE A 47 8.04 -4.08 -7.72
CA ILE A 47 8.31 -4.41 -6.31
C ILE A 47 7.05 -4.41 -5.43
N THR A 48 5.95 -3.89 -5.97
CA THR A 48 4.63 -3.92 -5.36
C THR A 48 3.58 -4.35 -6.39
N ASP A 49 2.39 -4.71 -5.95
CA ASP A 49 1.24 -5.02 -6.82
C ASP A 49 0.59 -3.76 -7.43
N ARG A 50 1.43 -2.76 -7.79
CA ARG A 50 1.03 -1.49 -8.41
C ARG A 50 -0.03 -0.71 -7.62
N GLY A 51 0.02 -0.81 -6.29
CA GLY A 51 -0.84 -0.04 -5.39
C GLY A 51 -0.43 1.43 -5.28
N THR A 52 -1.30 2.22 -4.69
CA THR A 52 -1.06 3.64 -4.39
C THR A 52 -0.89 3.86 -2.89
N PRO A 53 0.18 4.55 -2.44
CA PRO A 53 0.36 4.83 -1.02
C PRO A 53 -0.82 5.57 -0.39
N VAL A 54 -1.30 5.09 0.74
CA VAL A 54 -2.33 5.72 1.57
C VAL A 54 -1.72 6.92 2.30
N ARG A 55 -1.66 8.07 1.61
CA ARG A 55 -0.98 9.27 2.10
C ARG A 55 -1.50 9.78 3.44
N GLN A 56 -2.79 9.56 3.73
CA GLN A 56 -3.40 9.93 5.01
C GLN A 56 -2.76 9.21 6.20
N ALA A 57 -2.09 8.07 5.99
CA ALA A 57 -1.36 7.35 7.04
C ALA A 57 -0.11 8.09 7.55
N PHE A 58 0.34 9.13 6.86
CA PHE A 58 1.53 9.92 7.22
C PHE A 58 1.22 11.26 7.90
N ALA A 59 -0.07 11.57 8.12
CA ALA A 59 -0.54 12.81 8.73
C ALA A 59 -0.63 12.73 10.27
#